data_AF-A0AAY4EUN1-F1
#
_entry.id   AF-A0AAY4EUN1-F1
#
_cell.length_a   1.000
_cell.length_b   1.000
_cell.length_c   1.000
_cell.angle_alpha   90.00
_cell.angle_beta   90.00
_cell.angle_gamma   90.00
#
_symmetry.space_group_name_H-M   'P 1'
#
loop_
_entity.id
_entity.type
_entity.pdbx_description
1 polymer ?
#
loop_
_entity_poly.entity_id
_entity_poly.type
_entity_poly.pdbx_seq_one_letter_code
_entity_poly.pdbx_strand_id
1 'polypeptide(L)' 'MSLPKPVMRGLLGKRLRFHLPIAFTLSVIAAVAFKYAVTEPRKQAYADFYKQYDAMKEFSAMREAGVFESVRPSGE' A
#
# COMPACT_ATOMS: atom_id res chain seq x y z
N MET A 1 -12.43 2.74 57.47
CA MET A 1 -11.50 3.60 56.72
C MET A 1 -12.27 4.32 55.62
N SER A 2 -12.09 5.64 55.47
CA SER A 2 -12.72 6.42 54.40
C SER A 2 -11.86 6.44 53.13
N LEU A 3 -12.49 6.56 51.97
CA LEU A 3 -11.79 6.62 50.69
C LEU A 3 -11.04 7.96 50.53
N PRO A 4 -9.80 7.95 50.03
CA PRO A 4 -9.06 9.18 49.75
C PRO A 4 -9.68 9.94 48.57
N LYS A 5 -9.58 11.28 48.59
CA LYS A 5 -10.14 12.13 47.54
C LYS A 5 -9.43 11.89 46.19
N PRO A 6 -10.15 11.58 45.11
CA PRO A 6 -9.56 11.38 43.79
C PRO A 6 -9.18 12.71 43.13
N VAL A 7 -8.42 12.61 42.03
CA VAL A 7 -8.13 13.76 41.15
C VAL A 7 -9.42 14.17 40.42
N MET A 8 -9.81 15.44 40.54
CA MET A 8 -11.07 15.96 39.96
C MET A 8 -10.86 17.02 38.86
N ARG A 9 -9.61 17.38 38.53
CA ARG A 9 -9.27 18.44 37.56
C ARG A 9 -8.19 17.96 36.60
N GLY A 10 -8.18 18.50 35.37
CA GLY A 10 -7.14 18.22 34.39
C GLY A 10 -7.15 16.79 33.81
N LEU A 11 -8.21 16.01 34.06
CA LEU A 11 -8.32 14.62 33.62
C LEU A 11 -8.21 14.47 32.09
N LEU A 12 -8.83 15.38 31.34
CA LEU A 12 -8.74 15.40 29.88
C LEU A 12 -7.31 15.66 29.41
N GLY A 13 -6.62 16.66 29.97
CA GLY A 13 -5.23 16.96 29.62
C GLY A 13 -4.28 15.81 29.93
N LYS A 14 -4.47 15.13 31.07
CA LYS A 14 -3.71 13.91 31.41
C LYS A 14 -3.94 12.79 30.39
N ARG A 15 -5.20 12.56 30.01
CA ARG A 15 -5.56 11.55 29.01
C ARG A 15 -4.96 11.88 27.64
N LEU A 16 -5.03 13.15 27.22
CA LEU A 16 -4.51 13.59 25.94
C LEU A 16 -2.99 13.44 25.86
N ARG A 17 -2.25 13.85 26.89
CA ARG A 17 -0.78 13.68 26.95
C ARG A 17 -0.34 12.22 26.90
N PHE A 18 -1.17 11.31 27.42
CA PHE A 18 -0.90 9.88 27.34
C PHE A 18 -1.17 9.31 25.94
N HIS A 19 -2.30 9.66 25.32
CA HIS A 19 -2.71 9.07 24.04
C HIS A 19 -2.02 9.70 22.83
N LEU A 20 -1.58 10.95 22.91
CA LEU A 20 -0.92 11.65 21.80
C LEU A 20 0.32 10.89 21.28
N PRO A 21 1.32 10.57 22.13
CA PRO A 21 2.48 9.81 21.67
C PRO A 21 2.11 8.44 21.11
N ILE A 22 1.13 7.75 21.72
CA ILE A 22 0.65 6.44 21.23
C ILE A 22 0.07 6.58 19.83
N ALA A 23 -0.79 7.58 19.60
CA ALA A 23 -1.40 7.81 18.29
C ALA A 23 -0.34 8.10 17.21
N PHE A 24 0.65 8.94 17.51
CA PHE A 24 1.75 9.22 16.59
C PHE A 24 2.59 7.98 16.29
N THR A 25 2.97 7.21 17.30
CA THR A 25 3.73 5.96 17.12
C THR A 25 2.97 4.97 16.24
N LEU A 26 1.68 4.75 16.51
CA LEU A 26 0.85 3.85 15.71
C LEU A 26 0.70 4.34 14.26
N SER A 27 0.59 5.66 14.07
CA SER A 27 0.48 6.26 12.73
C SER A 27 1.75 6.05 11.91
N VAL A 28 2.93 6.23 12.53
CA VAL A 28 4.22 5.97 11.88
C VAL A 28 4.39 4.50 11.54
N ILE A 29 4.03 3.59 12.47
CA ILE A 29 4.08 2.14 12.23
C ILE A 29 3.19 1.77 11.04
N ALA A 30 1.95 2.28 11.00
CA ALA A 30 1.03 2.03 9.89
C ALA A 30 1.59 2.54 8.55
N ALA A 31 2.18 3.73 8.53
CA ALA A 31 2.79 4.30 7.33
C ALA A 31 3.97 3.45 6.82
N VAL A 32 4.86 3.00 7.72
CA VAL A 32 5.99 2.13 7.39
C VAL A 32 5.50 0.77 6.88
N ALA A 33 4.53 0.16 7.57
CA ALA A 33 3.94 -1.10 7.15
C ALA A 33 3.34 -0.99 5.75
N PHE A 34 2.57 0.04 5.47
CA PHE A 34 1.98 0.24 4.15
C PHE A 34 3.04 0.46 3.05
N LYS A 35 4.08 1.23 3.35
CA LYS A 35 5.19 1.46 2.41
C LYS A 35 5.82 0.14 1.97
N TYR A 36 6.20 -0.72 2.91
CA TYR A 36 6.94 -1.94 2.60
C TYR A 36 6.07 -3.13 2.22
N ALA A 37 4.83 -3.20 2.71
CA ALA A 37 3.92 -4.30 2.36
C ALA A 37 3.17 -4.06 1.04
N VAL A 38 2.97 -2.80 0.64
CA VAL A 38 2.14 -2.47 -0.52
C VAL A 38 2.90 -1.65 -1.56
N THR A 39 3.46 -0.51 -1.17
CA THR A 39 4.02 0.45 -2.13
C THR A 39 5.29 -0.08 -2.80
N GLU A 40 6.26 -0.57 -2.03
CA GLU A 40 7.53 -1.06 -2.57
C GLU A 40 7.36 -2.35 -3.39
N PRO A 41 6.61 -3.38 -2.94
CA PRO A 41 6.36 -4.57 -3.75
C PRO A 41 5.66 -4.24 -5.07
N ARG A 42 4.72 -3.28 -5.06
CA ARG A 42 4.09 -2.82 -6.30
C ARG A 42 5.11 -2.20 -7.24
N LYS A 43 5.90 -1.24 -6.78
CA LYS A 43 6.95 -0.62 -7.62
C LYS A 43 7.91 -1.67 -8.19
N GLN A 44 8.33 -2.62 -7.35
CA GLN A 44 9.23 -3.70 -7.75
C GLN A 44 8.57 -4.58 -8.82
N ALA A 45 7.30 -4.98 -8.66
CA ALA A 45 6.58 -5.79 -9.64
C ALA A 45 6.48 -5.11 -11.02
N TYR A 46 6.22 -3.80 -11.06
CA TYR A 46 6.25 -3.04 -12.31
C TYR A 46 7.65 -3.01 -12.92
N ALA A 47 8.68 -2.76 -12.10
CA ALA A 47 10.06 -2.75 -12.57
C ALA A 47 10.49 -4.12 -13.13
N ASP A 48 10.14 -5.20 -12.44
CA ASP A 48 10.45 -6.57 -12.84
C ASP A 48 9.73 -6.96 -14.13
N PHE A 49 8.46 -6.56 -14.29
CA PHE A 49 7.72 -6.75 -15.54
C PHE A 49 8.45 -6.09 -16.72
N TYR A 50 8.78 -4.80 -16.60
CA TYR A 50 9.42 -4.06 -17.70
C TYR A 50 10.89 -4.44 -17.94
N LYS A 51 11.56 -5.06 -16.97
CA LYS A 51 12.97 -5.47 -17.11
C LYS A 51 13.20 -6.44 -18.27
N GLN A 52 12.22 -7.28 -18.59
CA GLN A 52 12.30 -8.29 -19.65
C GLN A 52 11.17 -8.18 -20.67
N TYR A 53 10.37 -7.10 -20.60
CA TYR A 53 9.22 -6.92 -21.48
C TYR A 53 9.66 -6.65 -22.92
N ASP A 54 9.23 -7.51 -23.84
CA ASP A 54 9.35 -7.32 -25.28
C ASP A 54 7.97 -7.05 -25.86
N ALA A 55 7.74 -5.79 -26.22
CA ALA A 55 6.47 -5.33 -26.75
C ALA A 55 6.09 -6.02 -28.06
N MET A 56 7.06 -6.36 -28.92
CA MET A 56 6.78 -6.98 -30.21
C MET A 56 6.43 -8.45 -30.06
N LYS A 57 7.07 -9.14 -29.12
CA LYS A 57 6.72 -10.52 -28.76
C LYS A 57 5.31 -10.60 -28.20
N GLU A 58 4.97 -9.75 -27.25
CA GLU A 58 3.64 -9.69 -26.64
C GLU A 58 2.57 -9.26 -27.66
N PHE A 59 2.86 -8.28 -28.50
CA PHE A 59 2.00 -7.91 -29.62
C PHE A 59 1.76 -9.09 -30.56
N SER A 60 2.80 -9.82 -30.94
CA SER A 60 2.66 -10.98 -31.83
C SER A 60 1.81 -12.07 -31.19
N ALA A 61 1.99 -12.34 -29.90
CA ALA A 61 1.14 -13.29 -29.16
C ALA A 61 -0.34 -12.84 -29.14
N MET A 62 -0.61 -11.56 -28.89
CA MET A 62 -1.98 -11.01 -28.92
C MET A 62 -2.59 -11.02 -30.33
N ARG A 63 -1.79 -10.74 -31.36
CA ARG A 63 -2.20 -10.77 -32.76
C ARG A 63 -2.59 -12.18 -33.18
N GLU A 64 -1.76 -13.18 -32.89
CA GLU A 64 -2.08 -14.58 -33.23
C GLU A 64 -3.26 -15.12 -32.42
N ALA A 65 -3.52 -14.58 -31.23
CA ALA A 65 -4.73 -14.86 -30.47
C ALA A 65 -6.00 -14.18 -31.04
N GLY A 66 -5.88 -13.38 -32.11
CA GLY A 66 -7.02 -12.72 -32.76
C GLY A 66 -7.64 -11.58 -31.95
N VAL A 67 -6.91 -10.99 -31.00
CA VAL A 67 -7.42 -9.94 -30.11
C VAL A 67 -7.62 -8.61 -30.85
N PHE A 68 -6.87 -8.38 -31.93
CA PHE A 68 -6.89 -7.12 -32.67
C PHE A 68 -7.87 -7.16 -33.84
N GLU A 69 -8.71 -6.12 -33.94
CA GLU A 69 -9.53 -5.88 -35.14
C GLU A 69 -8.73 -5.27 -36.29
N SER A 70 -7.66 -4.52 -35.97
CA SER A 70 -6.84 -3.80 -36.96
C SER A 70 -5.77 -4.66 -37.62
N VAL A 71 -5.40 -5.80 -37.04
CA VAL A 71 -4.35 -6.70 -37.54
C VAL A 71 -4.75 -8.15 -37.33
N ARG A 72 -4.87 -8.92 -38.41
CA ARG A 72 -5.29 -10.33 -38.39
C ARG A 72 -4.15 -11.28 -38.00
N PRO A 73 -4.47 -12.48 -37.46
CA PRO A 73 -3.49 -13.56 -37.27
C PRO A 73 -2.76 -13.89 -38.57
N SER A 74 -1.53 -14.41 -38.48
CA SER A 74 -0.70 -14.64 -39.67
C SER A 74 -1.17 -15.81 -40.54
N GLY A 75 -2.06 -16.67 -40.02
CA GLY A 75 -2.59 -17.84 -40.72
C GLY A 75 -3.99 -17.68 -41.33
N GLU A 76 -4.54 -16.48 -41.34
CA GLU A 76 -5.84 -16.12 -41.95
C GLU A 76 -5.69 -15.46 -43.33
#